data_AF-A0A7Y3W6M8-F1
#
_entry.id   AF-A0A7Y3W6M8-F1
#
_cell.length_a   1.000
_cell.length_b   1.000
_cell.length_c   1.000
_cell.angle_alpha   90.00
_cell.angle_beta   90.00
_cell.angle_gamma   90.00
#
_symmetry.space_group_name_H-M   'P 1'
#
loop_
_entity.id
_entity.type
_entity.pdbx_description
1 polymer ?
#
loop_
_entity_poly.entity_id
_entity_poly.type
_entity_poly.pdbx_seq_one_letter_code
_entity_poly.pdbx_strand_id
1 'polypeptide(L)'
;MADEQTPYENLRTAISAYGEAAMENFLRCRAFGHAVAVGLNGYLKAPQACVSLVPPDGPFNPAETYGDKAFSYDPARPIRLEPIAFGISVTVPNEEDSGSLWIRSAVMVEVKDERFEVMVANQPIVRVPLEFTGNLEPVYETLMAEFLRMFRKELADFGDPKYQNRIGFVPLLPEESE
;
A
#
# COMPACT_ATOMS: atom_id res chain seq x y z
N MET A 1 19.53 -26.63 40.62
CA MET A 1 20.14 -25.29 40.53
C MET A 1 19.60 -24.70 39.25
N ALA A 2 18.75 -23.68 39.36
CA ALA A 2 18.29 -22.96 38.17
C ALA A 2 19.50 -22.22 37.62
N ASP A 3 19.86 -22.49 36.37
CA ASP A 3 20.93 -21.79 35.68
C ASP A 3 20.46 -20.34 35.53
N GLU A 4 21.06 -19.44 36.32
CA GLU A 4 20.65 -18.05 36.40
C GLU A 4 21.18 -17.37 35.13
N GLN A 5 20.27 -17.08 34.19
CA GLN A 5 20.64 -16.50 32.89
C GLN A 5 21.44 -15.22 33.08
N THR A 6 22.59 -15.17 32.40
CA THR A 6 23.45 -13.99 32.42
C THR A 6 22.73 -12.79 31.80
N PRO A 7 23.10 -11.54 32.16
CA PRO A 7 22.54 -10.36 31.51
C PRO A 7 22.67 -10.37 29.98
N TYR A 8 23.73 -10.98 29.45
CA TYR A 8 23.93 -11.14 28.01
C TYR A 8 22.95 -12.15 27.38
N GLU A 9 22.67 -13.27 28.05
CA GLU A 9 21.68 -14.24 27.56
C GLU A 9 20.26 -13.68 27.59
N ASN A 10 19.93 -12.87 28.60
CA ASN A 10 18.68 -12.12 28.65
C ASN A 10 18.55 -11.16 27.45
N LEU A 11 19.64 -10.44 27.13
CA LEU A 11 19.68 -9.56 25.96
C LEU A 11 19.52 -10.35 24.65
N ARG A 12 20.18 -11.49 24.51
CA ARG A 12 20.08 -12.36 23.32
C ARG A 12 18.65 -12.88 23.12
N THR A 13 17.99 -13.30 24.20
CA THR A 13 16.59 -13.75 24.17
C THR A 13 15.66 -12.62 23.73
N ALA A 14 15.83 -11.42 24.29
CA ALA A 14 15.03 -10.24 23.92
C ALA A 14 15.24 -9.84 22.44
N ILE A 15 16.49 -9.87 21.95
CA ILE A 15 16.81 -9.57 20.55
C ILE A 15 16.21 -10.61 19.60
N SER A 16 16.24 -11.90 19.95
CA SER A 16 15.63 -12.96 19.14
C SER A 16 14.12 -12.74 19.01
N ALA A 17 13.44 -12.52 20.14
CA ALA A 17 12.01 -12.27 20.15
C ALA A 17 11.62 -11.03 19.34
N TYR A 18 12.42 -9.96 19.43
CA TYR A 18 12.22 -8.76 18.60
C TYR A 18 12.39 -9.05 17.11
N GLY A 19 13.45 -9.77 16.72
CA GLY A 19 13.72 -10.11 15.33
C GLY A 19 12.63 -11.00 14.71
N GLU A 20 12.14 -11.97 15.46
CA GLU A 20 11.02 -12.82 15.08
C GLU A 20 9.74 -12.00 14.88
N ALA A 21 9.39 -11.14 15.84
CA ALA A 21 8.21 -10.27 15.74
C ALA A 21 8.30 -9.29 14.56
N ALA A 22 9.46 -8.71 14.31
CA ALA A 22 9.66 -7.78 13.20
C ALA A 22 9.53 -8.48 11.84
N MET A 23 10.09 -9.69 11.70
CA MET A 23 9.95 -10.52 10.50
C MET A 23 8.50 -10.96 10.28
N GLU A 24 7.83 -11.41 11.33
CA GLU A 24 6.43 -11.82 11.26
C GLU A 24 5.52 -10.66 10.84
N ASN A 25 5.69 -9.48 11.45
CA ASN A 25 4.96 -8.27 11.07
C ASN A 25 5.18 -7.94 9.59
N PHE A 26 6.42 -7.97 9.11
CA PHE A 26 6.75 -7.72 7.71
C PHE A 26 6.04 -8.70 6.77
N LEU A 27 6.18 -10.01 7.01
CA LEU A 27 5.59 -11.04 6.14
C LEU A 27 4.06 -10.96 6.10
N ARG A 28 3.42 -10.72 7.25
CA ARG A 28 1.97 -10.55 7.36
C ARG A 28 1.50 -9.31 6.62
N CYS A 29 2.15 -8.16 6.82
CA CYS A 29 1.81 -6.91 6.16
C CYS A 29 2.01 -6.97 4.64
N ARG A 30 3.08 -7.64 4.18
CA ARG A 30 3.34 -7.88 2.76
C ARG A 30 2.24 -8.73 2.13
N ALA A 31 1.88 -9.86 2.75
CA ALA A 31 0.81 -10.72 2.27
C ALA A 31 -0.54 -9.97 2.23
N PHE A 32 -0.80 -9.16 3.26
CA PHE A 32 -1.98 -8.31 3.34
C PHE A 32 -2.05 -7.30 2.18
N GLY A 33 -0.97 -6.57 1.88
CA GLY A 33 -0.95 -5.59 0.79
C GLY A 33 -1.21 -6.20 -0.59
N HIS A 34 -0.60 -7.37 -0.87
CA HIS A 34 -0.88 -8.13 -2.09
C HIS A 34 -2.35 -8.56 -2.17
N ALA A 35 -2.91 -9.08 -1.08
CA ALA A 35 -4.32 -9.49 -1.04
C ALA A 35 -5.28 -8.31 -1.22
N VAL A 36 -4.95 -7.13 -0.67
CA VAL A 36 -5.74 -5.91 -0.89
C VAL A 36 -5.76 -5.52 -2.36
N ALA A 37 -4.61 -5.50 -3.05
CA ALA A 37 -4.56 -5.12 -4.46
C ALA A 37 -5.32 -6.10 -5.37
N VAL A 38 -5.14 -7.41 -5.14
CA VAL A 38 -5.86 -8.45 -5.89
C VAL A 38 -7.37 -8.37 -5.62
N GLY A 39 -7.79 -8.27 -4.36
CA GLY A 39 -9.20 -8.25 -4.01
C GLY A 39 -9.90 -6.95 -4.41
N LEU A 40 -9.20 -5.81 -4.41
CA LEU A 40 -9.76 -4.55 -4.87
C LEU A 40 -10.07 -4.57 -6.38
N ASN A 41 -9.25 -5.23 -7.22
CA ASN A 41 -9.60 -5.46 -8.63
C ASN A 41 -10.96 -6.20 -8.74
N GLY A 42 -11.17 -7.22 -7.91
CA GLY A 42 -12.45 -7.96 -7.86
C GLY A 42 -13.61 -7.11 -7.34
N TYR A 43 -13.37 -6.28 -6.33
CA TYR A 43 -14.36 -5.36 -5.75
C TYR A 43 -14.84 -4.31 -6.77
N LEU A 44 -13.92 -3.71 -7.53
CA LEU A 44 -14.22 -2.69 -8.53
C LEU A 44 -15.00 -3.24 -9.73
N LYS A 45 -14.92 -4.55 -10.00
CA LYS A 45 -15.57 -5.22 -11.15
C LYS A 45 -15.26 -4.52 -12.48
N ALA A 46 -14.04 -3.96 -12.59
CA ALA A 46 -13.60 -3.30 -13.81
C ALA A 46 -13.48 -4.32 -14.95
N PRO A 47 -13.69 -3.90 -16.23
CA PRO A 47 -13.57 -4.80 -17.38
C PRO A 47 -12.15 -5.38 -17.54
N GLN A 48 -11.14 -4.66 -17.04
CA GLN A 48 -9.74 -5.05 -17.06
C GLN A 48 -9.11 -4.76 -15.69
N ALA A 49 -8.00 -5.44 -15.37
CA ALA A 49 -7.26 -5.17 -14.16
C ALA A 49 -6.73 -3.73 -14.18
N CYS A 50 -7.06 -2.97 -13.13
CA CYS A 50 -6.78 -1.54 -13.04
C CYS A 50 -6.07 -1.16 -11.73
N VAL A 51 -5.88 -2.11 -10.81
CA VAL A 51 -5.24 -1.86 -9.52
C VAL A 51 -3.81 -2.40 -9.52
N SER A 52 -2.87 -1.56 -9.09
CA SER A 52 -1.45 -1.89 -8.96
C SER A 52 -0.90 -1.51 -7.57
N LEU A 53 0.01 -2.33 -7.06
CA LEU A 53 0.87 -1.98 -5.92
C LEU A 53 2.02 -1.09 -6.40
N VAL A 54 2.20 0.04 -5.74
CA VAL A 54 3.22 1.06 -6.09
C VAL A 54 3.87 1.60 -4.81
N PRO A 55 5.04 2.28 -4.87
CA PRO A 55 5.62 2.93 -3.70
C PRO A 55 4.64 3.90 -3.03
N PRO A 56 4.63 4.00 -1.68
CA PRO A 56 3.65 4.80 -0.93
C PRO A 56 3.77 6.30 -1.20
N ASP A 57 4.98 6.77 -1.47
CA ASP A 57 5.32 8.16 -1.75
C ASP A 57 6.32 8.27 -2.90
N GLY A 58 6.75 9.50 -3.19
CA GLY A 58 7.70 9.76 -4.27
C GLY A 58 7.13 9.55 -5.68
N PRO A 59 7.98 9.75 -6.71
CA PRO A 59 7.64 9.49 -8.09
C PRO A 59 7.56 7.98 -8.36
N PHE A 60 6.62 7.57 -9.20
CA PHE A 60 6.52 6.20 -9.71
C PHE A 60 5.94 6.23 -11.13
N ASN A 61 6.09 5.13 -11.86
CA ASN A 61 5.51 4.92 -13.18
C ASN A 61 4.23 4.05 -13.06
N PRO A 62 3.04 4.56 -13.37
CA PRO A 62 1.79 3.80 -13.28
C PRO A 62 1.70 2.60 -14.24
N ALA A 63 2.55 2.55 -15.27
CA ALA A 63 2.64 1.43 -16.21
C ALA A 63 3.58 0.30 -15.72
N GLU A 64 4.35 0.53 -14.65
CA GLU A 64 5.29 -0.45 -14.11
C GLU A 64 4.66 -1.30 -13.00
N THR A 65 5.05 -2.57 -12.92
CA THR A 65 4.73 -3.43 -11.78
C THR A 65 5.88 -3.42 -10.78
N TYR A 66 5.62 -2.94 -9.55
CA TYR A 66 6.64 -2.83 -8.52
C TYR A 66 6.84 -4.11 -7.70
N GLY A 67 5.81 -4.96 -7.60
CA GLY A 67 5.84 -6.13 -6.74
C GLY A 67 6.22 -5.75 -5.31
N ASP A 68 7.27 -6.35 -4.77
CA ASP A 68 7.73 -6.06 -3.41
C ASP A 68 8.43 -4.70 -3.26
N LYS A 69 8.82 -4.05 -4.36
CA LYS A 69 9.37 -2.68 -4.33
C LYS A 69 8.30 -1.62 -4.01
N ALA A 70 7.03 -2.01 -3.97
CA ALA A 70 5.93 -1.13 -3.59
C ALA A 70 5.90 -0.84 -2.08
N PHE A 71 6.54 -1.67 -1.27
CA PHE A 71 6.51 -1.54 0.18
C PHE A 71 7.66 -0.64 0.67
N SER A 72 7.46 0.05 1.80
CA SER A 72 8.45 0.94 2.44
C SER A 72 9.65 0.21 3.05
N TYR A 73 9.80 -1.07 2.73
CA TYR A 73 10.91 -1.91 3.17
C TYR A 73 12.03 -1.89 2.15
N ASP A 74 13.27 -1.77 2.65
CA ASP A 74 14.49 -1.88 1.86
C ASP A 74 15.22 -3.17 2.28
N PRO A 75 15.41 -4.15 1.38
CA PRO A 75 16.14 -5.38 1.70
C PRO A 75 17.62 -5.16 2.06
N ALA A 76 18.17 -3.98 1.80
CA ALA A 76 19.50 -3.59 2.24
C ALA A 76 19.52 -2.96 3.66
N ARG A 77 18.36 -2.81 4.31
CA ARG A 77 18.22 -2.20 5.65
C ARG A 77 17.75 -3.21 6.70
N PRO A 78 18.09 -2.99 7.98
CA PRO A 78 17.55 -3.80 9.07
C PRO A 78 16.01 -3.73 9.11
N ILE A 79 15.37 -4.89 9.23
CA ILE A 79 13.92 -4.98 9.47
C ILE A 79 13.63 -4.48 10.88
N ARG A 80 12.68 -3.54 10.99
CA ARG A 80 12.26 -2.94 12.25
C ARG A 80 10.81 -3.33 12.53
N LEU A 81 10.43 -3.36 13.80
CA LEU A 81 9.05 -3.46 14.20
C LEU A 81 8.39 -2.08 14.04
N GLU A 82 7.99 -1.78 12.81
CA GLU A 82 7.34 -0.53 12.43
C GLU A 82 6.20 -0.79 11.44
N PRO A 83 5.24 0.14 11.27
CA PRO A 83 4.23 0.03 10.24
C PRO A 83 4.86 -0.07 8.86
N ILE A 84 4.33 -0.98 8.04
CA ILE A 84 4.70 -1.12 6.65
C ILE A 84 3.77 -0.26 5.79
N ALA A 85 4.34 0.59 4.95
CA ALA A 85 3.61 1.42 4.02
C ALA A 85 3.71 0.88 2.59
N PHE A 86 2.65 1.05 1.79
CA PHE A 86 2.64 0.81 0.35
C PHE A 86 1.57 1.70 -0.30
N GLY A 87 1.64 1.88 -1.62
CA GLY A 87 0.63 2.60 -2.40
C GLY A 87 -0.29 1.63 -3.13
N ILE A 88 -1.59 1.95 -3.13
CA ILE A 88 -2.56 1.37 -4.06
C ILE A 88 -2.85 2.40 -5.15
N SER A 89 -2.51 2.04 -6.39
CA SER A 89 -2.81 2.83 -7.58
C SER A 89 -4.00 2.23 -8.31
N VAL A 90 -4.93 3.08 -8.74
CA VAL A 90 -6.01 2.70 -9.66
C VAL A 90 -5.84 3.49 -10.95
N THR A 91 -5.81 2.80 -12.09
CA THR A 91 -5.70 3.39 -13.43
C THR A 91 -7.01 3.19 -14.18
N VAL A 92 -7.64 4.28 -14.59
CA VAL A 92 -8.91 4.29 -15.32
C VAL A 92 -8.66 4.83 -16.72
N PRO A 93 -8.96 4.06 -17.78
CA PRO A 93 -8.85 4.56 -19.15
C PRO A 93 -9.85 5.70 -19.38
N ASN A 94 -9.48 6.66 -20.20
CA ASN A 94 -10.40 7.70 -20.63
C ASN A 94 -11.43 7.12 -21.61
N GLU A 95 -12.66 7.63 -21.59
CA GLU A 95 -13.70 7.17 -22.52
C GLU A 95 -13.58 7.87 -23.89
N GLU A 96 -13.10 9.12 -23.90
CA GLU A 96 -13.08 9.97 -25.09
C GLU A 96 -11.77 9.90 -25.89
N ASP A 97 -10.69 9.45 -25.27
CA ASP A 97 -9.38 9.27 -25.90
C ASP A 97 -8.67 8.00 -25.40
N SER A 98 -7.52 7.71 -25.99
CA SER A 98 -6.72 6.53 -25.66
C SER A 98 -5.85 6.69 -24.40
N GLY A 99 -5.97 7.81 -23.67
CA GLY A 99 -5.23 8.07 -22.45
C GLY A 99 -5.79 7.35 -21.22
N SER A 100 -5.11 7.53 -20.08
CA SER A 100 -5.56 6.99 -18.80
C SER A 100 -5.27 7.96 -17.65
N LEU A 101 -6.17 7.99 -16.69
CA LEU A 101 -5.98 8.70 -15.42
C LEU A 101 -5.59 7.69 -14.35
N TRP A 102 -4.59 8.02 -13.56
CA TRP A 102 -4.23 7.21 -12.39
C TRP A 102 -4.36 8.03 -11.11
N ILE A 103 -4.65 7.32 -10.03
CA ILE A 103 -4.71 7.86 -8.69
C ILE A 103 -4.02 6.90 -7.72
N ARG A 104 -3.23 7.44 -6.79
CA ARG A 104 -2.57 6.67 -5.74
C ARG A 104 -3.05 7.08 -4.35
N SER A 105 -3.34 6.10 -3.50
CA SER A 105 -3.46 6.31 -2.06
C SER A 105 -2.41 5.50 -1.31
N ALA A 106 -1.74 6.13 -0.35
CA ALA A 106 -0.86 5.44 0.58
C ALA A 106 -1.69 4.65 1.61
N VAL A 107 -1.22 3.46 1.94
CA VAL A 107 -1.75 2.56 2.96
C VAL A 107 -0.61 2.24 3.91
N MET A 108 -0.85 2.41 5.20
CA MET A 108 0.02 1.92 6.27
C MET A 108 -0.67 0.79 7.00
N VAL A 109 0.07 -0.25 7.33
CA VAL A 109 -0.44 -1.40 8.06
C VAL A 109 0.57 -1.86 9.12
N GLU A 110 0.07 -2.20 10.30
CA GLU A 110 0.84 -2.85 11.35
C GLU A 110 0.03 -3.95 12.01
N VAL A 111 0.71 -4.96 12.56
CA VAL A 111 0.08 -5.97 13.42
C VAL A 111 0.08 -5.49 14.87
N LYS A 112 -1.11 -5.39 15.46
CA LYS A 112 -1.31 -4.97 16.85
C LYS A 112 -2.51 -5.67 17.46
N ASP A 113 -2.38 -6.14 18.70
CA ASP A 113 -3.43 -6.84 19.45
C ASP A 113 -4.14 -7.93 18.62
N GLU A 114 -3.35 -8.77 17.92
CA GLU A 114 -3.83 -9.85 17.04
C GLU A 114 -4.74 -9.38 15.89
N ARG A 115 -4.53 -8.16 15.39
CA ARG A 115 -5.23 -7.59 14.24
C ARG A 115 -4.29 -6.76 13.39
N PHE A 116 -4.69 -6.50 12.15
CA PHE A 116 -4.12 -5.42 11.36
C PHE A 116 -4.78 -4.10 11.74
N GLU A 117 -4.00 -3.11 12.12
CA GLU A 117 -4.43 -1.70 12.10
C GLU A 117 -4.02 -1.13 10.74
N VAL A 118 -5.01 -0.74 9.94
CA VAL A 118 -4.84 -0.28 8.55
C VAL A 118 -5.24 1.18 8.47
N MET A 119 -4.34 2.03 7.99
CA MET A 119 -4.57 3.45 7.79
C MET A 119 -4.42 3.78 6.31
N VAL A 120 -5.50 4.28 5.71
CA VAL A 120 -5.53 4.70 4.30
C VAL A 120 -5.44 6.22 4.26
N ALA A 121 -4.32 6.76 3.79
CA ALA A 121 -4.02 8.20 3.83
C ALA A 121 -4.33 8.80 5.22
N ASN A 122 -5.33 9.69 5.30
CA ASN A 122 -5.78 10.34 6.54
C ASN A 122 -7.17 9.86 7.01
N GLN A 123 -7.61 8.67 6.56
CA GLN A 123 -8.88 8.08 6.97
C GLN A 123 -8.76 7.45 8.37
N PRO A 124 -9.89 7.26 9.08
CA PRO A 124 -9.91 6.52 10.33
C PRO A 124 -9.31 5.11 10.18
N ILE A 125 -8.68 4.62 11.26
CA ILE A 125 -8.06 3.28 11.27
C ILE A 125 -9.13 2.21 11.08
N VAL A 126 -8.89 1.33 10.11
CA VAL A 126 -9.66 0.11 9.89
C VAL A 126 -8.96 -1.04 10.59
N ARG A 127 -9.71 -1.83 11.36
CA ARG A 127 -9.18 -3.02 12.05
C ARG A 127 -9.62 -4.28 11.33
N VAL A 128 -8.66 -5.09 10.91
CA VAL A 128 -8.91 -6.34 10.18
C VAL A 128 -8.34 -7.53 10.97
N PRO A 129 -9.05 -8.67 11.07
CA PRO A 129 -8.49 -9.89 11.66
C PRO A 129 -7.21 -10.35 10.96
N LEU A 130 -6.30 -11.05 11.66
CA LEU A 130 -5.10 -11.62 11.03
C LEU A 130 -5.44 -12.64 9.93
N GLU A 131 -6.53 -13.38 10.10
CA GLU A 131 -7.16 -14.19 9.06
C GLU A 131 -8.08 -13.30 8.20
N PHE A 132 -7.47 -12.53 7.31
CA PHE A 132 -8.14 -11.46 6.57
C PHE A 132 -8.94 -11.93 5.35
N THR A 133 -8.83 -13.20 4.94
CA THR A 133 -9.59 -13.73 3.79
C THR A 133 -11.09 -13.53 3.99
N GLY A 134 -11.75 -12.83 3.07
CA GLY A 134 -13.17 -12.49 3.16
C GLY A 134 -13.50 -11.29 4.09
N ASN A 135 -12.50 -10.69 4.74
CA ASN A 135 -12.68 -9.58 5.69
C ASN A 135 -12.05 -8.25 5.22
N LEU A 136 -11.69 -8.15 3.94
CA LEU A 136 -11.02 -6.97 3.39
C LEU A 136 -11.98 -5.88 2.86
N GLU A 137 -13.29 -6.15 2.80
CA GLU A 137 -14.28 -5.20 2.28
C GLU A 137 -14.23 -3.81 2.95
N PRO A 138 -14.09 -3.66 4.28
CA PRO A 138 -13.97 -2.35 4.91
C PRO A 138 -12.75 -1.54 4.43
N VAL A 139 -11.66 -2.22 4.04
CA VAL A 139 -10.46 -1.58 3.48
C VAL A 139 -10.76 -1.08 2.06
N TYR A 140 -11.49 -1.86 1.26
CA TYR A 140 -11.89 -1.47 -0.09
C TYR A 140 -12.81 -0.25 -0.07
N GLU A 141 -13.80 -0.24 0.82
CA GLU A 141 -14.70 0.90 1.01
C GLU A 141 -13.93 2.16 1.41
N THR A 142 -12.95 2.03 2.31
CA THR A 142 -12.11 3.14 2.76
C THR A 142 -11.22 3.68 1.63
N LEU A 143 -10.60 2.79 0.84
CA LEU A 143 -9.84 3.17 -0.35
C LEU A 143 -10.70 3.89 -1.37
N MET A 144 -11.92 3.40 -1.62
CA MET A 144 -12.83 4.02 -2.58
C MET A 144 -13.31 5.39 -2.11
N ALA A 145 -13.65 5.53 -0.82
CA ALA A 145 -13.98 6.82 -0.24
C ALA A 145 -12.81 7.82 -0.40
N GLU A 146 -11.58 7.37 -0.18
CA GLU A 146 -10.38 8.19 -0.33
C GLU A 146 -10.11 8.60 -1.79
N PHE A 147 -10.23 7.68 -2.75
CA PHE A 147 -10.05 8.01 -4.17
C PHE A 147 -11.07 9.07 -4.64
N LEU A 148 -12.36 8.88 -4.33
CA LEU A 148 -13.39 9.87 -4.69
C LEU A 148 -13.15 11.22 -4.02
N ARG A 149 -12.70 11.22 -2.76
CA ARG A 149 -12.37 12.44 -2.04
C ARG A 149 -11.22 13.19 -2.72
N MET A 150 -10.18 12.47 -3.14
CA MET A 150 -9.04 13.05 -3.85
C MET A 150 -9.43 13.62 -5.22
N PHE A 151 -10.18 12.90 -6.04
CA PHE A 151 -10.69 13.43 -7.31
C PHE A 151 -11.49 14.72 -7.14
N ARG A 152 -12.42 14.75 -6.16
CA ARG A 152 -13.21 15.96 -5.88
C ARG A 152 -12.36 17.13 -5.44
N LYS A 153 -11.34 16.86 -4.61
CA LYS A 153 -10.42 17.89 -4.13
C LYS A 153 -9.58 18.47 -5.27
N GLU A 154 -9.00 17.62 -6.12
CA GLU A 154 -8.11 18.09 -7.19
C GLU A 154 -8.87 18.80 -8.31
N LEU A 155 -10.11 18.40 -8.62
CA LEU A 155 -10.99 19.18 -9.48
C LEU A 155 -11.28 20.58 -8.91
N ALA A 156 -11.43 20.70 -7.60
CA ALA A 156 -11.64 21.99 -6.94
C ALA A 156 -10.36 22.85 -6.90
N ASP A 157 -9.19 22.22 -6.94
CA ASP A 157 -7.88 22.87 -6.82
C ASP A 157 -7.16 23.06 -8.18
N PHE A 158 -7.89 22.94 -9.30
CA PHE A 158 -7.35 23.05 -10.67
C PHE A 158 -6.55 24.35 -10.87
N GLY A 159 -5.24 24.22 -11.12
CA GLY A 159 -4.31 25.33 -11.38
C GLY A 159 -3.22 25.56 -10.32
N ASP A 160 -3.20 24.80 -9.22
CA ASP A 160 -2.16 24.94 -8.18
C ASP A 160 -0.91 24.06 -8.47
N PRO A 161 0.31 24.64 -8.48
CA PRO A 161 1.55 23.92 -8.80
C PRO A 161 1.90 22.74 -7.86
N LYS A 162 1.31 22.65 -6.67
CA LYS A 162 1.65 21.61 -5.68
C LYS A 162 1.14 20.19 -6.00
N TYR A 163 0.39 20.02 -7.10
CA TYR A 163 -0.33 18.77 -7.42
C TYR A 163 0.39 17.82 -8.40
N GLN A 164 1.66 18.06 -8.74
CA GLN A 164 2.41 17.25 -9.74
C GLN A 164 2.51 15.73 -9.46
N ASN A 165 2.24 15.26 -8.23
CA ASN A 165 2.51 13.88 -7.80
C ASN A 165 1.26 13.07 -7.35
N ARG A 166 0.03 13.51 -7.68
CA ARG A 166 -1.18 12.90 -7.09
C ARG A 166 -2.15 12.27 -8.09
N ILE A 167 -2.63 13.03 -9.08
CA ILE A 167 -3.42 12.52 -10.21
C ILE A 167 -2.73 12.96 -11.50
N GLY A 168 -2.61 12.05 -12.46
CA GLY A 168 -1.93 12.33 -13.73
C GLY A 168 -2.64 11.69 -14.92
N PHE A 169 -2.57 12.37 -16.07
CA PHE A 169 -2.96 11.84 -17.37
C PHE A 169 -1.74 11.24 -18.06
N VAL A 170 -1.88 10.02 -18.57
CA VAL A 170 -0.85 9.36 -19.38
C VAL A 170 -1.28 9.47 -20.85
N PRO A 171 -0.68 10.37 -21.65
CA PRO A 171 -0.93 10.42 -23.09
C PRO A 171 -0.24 9.24 -23.79
N LEU A 172 -0.89 8.68 -24.81
CA LEU A 172 -0.20 7.83 -25.79
C LEU A 172 0.69 8.70 -26.66
N LEU A 173 2.00 8.49 -26.59
CA LEU A 173 2.92 9.05 -27.58
C LEU A 173 2.72 8.27 -28.89
N PRO A 174 2.57 8.94 -30.04
CA PRO A 174 2.54 8.25 -31.33
C PRO A 174 3.85 7.47 -31.50
N GLU A 175 3.78 6.25 -32.01
CA GLU A 175 4.98 5.51 -32.40
C GLU A 175 5.71 6.35 -33.45
N GLU A 176 6.99 6.67 -33.19
CA GLU A 176 7.84 7.32 -34.17
C GLU A 176 7.94 6.38 -35.38
N SER A 177 7.21 6.73 -36.44
CA SER A 177 7.35 6.10 -37.75
C SER A 177 8.74 6.46 -38.30
N GLU A 178 9.64 5.47 -38.37
CA GLU A 178 10.88 5.51 -39.17
C GLU A 178 10.60 5.79 -40.65
#